data_AF-A0A4Q9MRL3-F1
#
_entry.id   AF-A0A4Q9MRL3-F1
#
_cell.length_a   1.000
_cell.length_b   1.000
_cell.length_c   1.000
_cell.angle_alpha   90.00
_cell.angle_beta   90.00
_cell.angle_gamma   90.00
#
_symmetry.space_group_name_H-M   'P 1'
#
loop_
_entity.id
_entity.type
_entity.pdbx_description
1 polymer ?
#
loop_
_entity_poly.entity_id
_entity_poly.type
_entity_poly.pdbx_seq_one_letter_code
_entity_poly.pdbx_strand_id
1 'polypeptide(L)'
;MALAGSPNTSERIFTVIRASRIPGWCFGPILYGIGVIHSRQIPRTIPSLSSAAIRLLTLSFPLCSIVFGVNDVYDYESDLRNPRKIASSLEGGVLAPAFHADILRAATISSLLLLLPSLFTRNLQNVAATSLLVVFGWQYSAPPLRLKEVPAVDSISNGVMVFLSWFVGFSAVGKGIAEAPRKGYMMSLCTAGVHALAAVADVEADRAARMQTLAVVLGARLAAVFAALC
;
A
#
# COMPACT_ATOMS: atom_id res chain seq x y z
N MET A 1 -3.82 -17.55 -34.95
CA MET A 1 -3.88 -16.95 -33.60
C MET A 1 -4.76 -15.71 -33.73
N ALA A 2 -6.03 -15.78 -33.33
CA ALA A 2 -6.96 -14.66 -33.50
C ALA A 2 -6.44 -13.46 -32.71
N LEU A 3 -6.33 -12.30 -33.38
CA LEU A 3 -6.04 -11.02 -32.74
C LEU A 3 -7.15 -10.78 -31.71
N ALA A 4 -6.86 -11.00 -30.43
CA ALA A 4 -7.78 -10.61 -29.37
C ALA A 4 -8.09 -9.12 -29.59
N GLY A 5 -9.37 -8.80 -29.79
CA GLY A 5 -9.81 -7.41 -30.02
C GLY A 5 -9.35 -6.51 -28.87
N SER A 6 -9.27 -5.20 -29.13
CA SER A 6 -8.97 -4.23 -28.08
C SER A 6 -9.91 -4.42 -26.88
N PRO A 7 -9.42 -4.42 -25.63
CA PRO A 7 -10.26 -4.65 -24.47
C PRO A 7 -11.42 -3.67 -24.40
N ASN A 8 -12.62 -4.19 -24.14
CA ASN A 8 -13.82 -3.36 -24.01
C ASN A 8 -13.84 -2.62 -22.65
N THR A 9 -14.74 -1.65 -22.49
CA THR A 9 -14.81 -0.81 -21.29
C THR A 9 -15.06 -1.62 -20.00
N SER A 10 -15.89 -2.67 -20.06
CA SER A 10 -16.19 -3.51 -18.91
C SER A 10 -14.95 -4.27 -18.44
N GLU A 11 -14.19 -4.84 -19.39
CA GLU A 11 -12.93 -5.53 -19.11
C GLU A 11 -11.89 -4.62 -18.47
N ARG A 12 -11.79 -3.37 -18.94
CA ARG A 12 -10.90 -2.37 -18.37
C ARG A 12 -11.26 -2.05 -16.92
N ILE A 13 -12.54 -1.75 -16.65
CA ILE A 13 -13.03 -1.45 -15.30
C ILE A 13 -12.79 -2.63 -14.36
N PHE A 14 -13.16 -3.84 -14.78
CA PHE A 14 -13.01 -5.04 -13.97
C PHE A 14 -11.54 -5.36 -13.68
N THR A 15 -10.65 -5.10 -14.64
CA THR A 15 -9.20 -5.27 -14.46
C THR A 15 -8.65 -4.27 -13.44
N VAL A 16 -9.06 -3.00 -13.49
CA VAL A 16 -8.69 -2.00 -12.47
C VAL A 16 -9.12 -2.44 -11.08
N ILE A 17 -10.36 -2.91 -10.93
CA ILE A 17 -10.88 -3.39 -9.64
C ILE A 17 -10.08 -4.59 -9.15
N ARG A 18 -9.78 -5.57 -10.01
CA ARG A 18 -9.00 -6.75 -9.61
C ARG A 18 -7.55 -6.44 -9.25
N ALA A 19 -6.88 -5.59 -10.02
CA ALA A 19 -5.50 -5.15 -9.76
C ALA A 19 -5.36 -4.41 -8.41
N SER A 20 -6.43 -3.79 -7.92
CA SER A 20 -6.46 -3.18 -6.59
C SER A 20 -6.57 -4.19 -5.43
N ARG A 21 -6.60 -5.50 -5.68
CA ARG A 21 -6.67 -6.57 -4.67
C ARG A 21 -7.84 -6.37 -3.67
N ILE A 22 -9.06 -6.75 -4.07
CA ILE A 22 -10.31 -6.60 -3.26
C ILE A 22 -10.14 -7.03 -1.78
N PRO A 23 -9.51 -8.17 -1.44
CA PRO A 23 -9.31 -8.55 -0.04
C PRO A 23 -8.52 -7.51 0.77
N GLY A 24 -7.63 -6.76 0.10
CA GLY A 24 -6.82 -5.72 0.72
C GLY A 24 -7.57 -4.42 1.06
N TRP A 25 -8.79 -4.23 0.54
CA TRP A 25 -9.55 -2.99 0.72
C TRP A 25 -9.92 -2.71 2.18
N CYS A 26 -9.86 -3.71 3.06
CA CYS A 26 -10.15 -3.55 4.48
C CYS A 26 -8.96 -3.02 5.30
N PHE A 27 -7.71 -3.20 4.83
CA PHE A 27 -6.53 -2.88 5.65
C PHE A 27 -6.42 -1.38 5.97
N GLY A 28 -6.49 -0.50 4.97
CA GLY A 28 -6.46 0.95 5.18
C GLY A 28 -7.56 1.45 6.12
N PRO A 29 -8.85 1.07 5.92
CA PRO A 29 -9.94 1.37 6.83
C PRO A 29 -9.71 0.91 8.28
N ILE A 30 -9.20 -0.31 8.47
CA ILE A 30 -8.90 -0.85 9.80
C ILE A 30 -7.83 0.01 10.49
N LEU A 31 -6.73 0.30 9.80
CA LEU A 31 -5.62 1.10 10.36
C LEU A 31 -6.08 2.52 10.72
N TYR A 32 -6.85 3.15 9.84
CA TYR A 32 -7.48 4.45 10.12
C TYR A 32 -8.37 4.39 11.35
N GLY A 33 -9.23 3.38 11.46
CA GLY A 33 -10.12 3.17 12.61
C GLY A 33 -9.36 3.01 13.92
N ILE A 34 -8.28 2.23 13.92
CA ILE A 34 -7.37 2.11 15.07
C ILE A 34 -6.77 3.48 15.43
N GLY A 35 -6.40 4.28 14.43
CA GLY A 35 -5.97 5.67 14.58
C GLY A 35 -6.99 6.52 15.34
N VAL A 36 -8.23 6.52 14.86
CA VAL A 36 -9.35 7.26 15.47
C VAL A 36 -9.60 6.79 16.91
N ILE A 37 -9.58 5.49 17.18
CA ILE A 37 -9.74 4.95 18.54
C ILE A 37 -8.59 5.41 19.45
N HIS A 38 -7.35 5.36 18.97
CA HIS A 38 -6.17 5.81 19.71
C HIS A 38 -6.17 7.33 19.96
N SER A 39 -6.87 8.12 19.15
CA SER A 39 -7.07 9.55 19.39
C SER A 39 -7.93 9.80 20.62
N ARG A 40 -8.73 8.82 21.07
CA ARG A 40 -9.76 8.93 22.12
C ARG A 40 -10.87 9.93 21.83
N GLN A 41 -10.98 10.41 20.58
CA GLN A 41 -12.06 11.28 20.12
C GLN A 41 -12.77 10.61 18.96
N ILE A 42 -13.80 9.84 19.30
CA ILE A 42 -14.60 9.12 18.30
C ILE A 42 -15.60 10.10 17.69
N PRO A 43 -15.72 10.17 16.35
CA PRO A 43 -16.76 10.93 15.66
C PRO A 43 -18.17 10.60 16.18
N ARG A 44 -18.95 11.63 16.55
CA ARG A 44 -20.32 11.47 17.09
C ARG A 44 -21.36 12.31 16.38
N THR A 45 -20.93 13.35 15.66
CA THR A 45 -21.83 14.21 14.89
C THR A 45 -21.92 13.72 13.45
N ILE A 46 -23.04 13.96 12.78
CA ILE A 46 -23.22 13.58 11.37
C ILE A 46 -22.07 14.09 10.49
N PRO A 47 -21.63 15.37 10.55
CA PRO A 47 -20.51 15.83 9.73
C PRO A 47 -19.20 15.07 9.99
N SER A 48 -18.89 14.78 11.26
CA SER A 48 -17.69 14.03 11.62
C SER A 48 -17.75 12.57 11.15
N LEU A 49 -18.93 11.94 11.21
CA LEU A 49 -19.16 10.59 10.71
C LEU A 49 -19.06 10.54 9.18
N SER A 50 -19.62 11.52 8.47
CA SER A 50 -19.49 11.63 7.01
C SER A 50 -18.04 11.81 6.59
N SER A 51 -17.28 12.68 7.29
CA SER A 51 -15.84 12.85 7.03
C SER A 51 -15.08 11.54 7.24
N ALA A 52 -15.33 10.83 8.34
CA ALA A 52 -14.73 9.53 8.61
C ALA A 52 -15.11 8.49 7.53
N ALA A 53 -16.37 8.43 7.11
CA ALA A 53 -16.83 7.51 6.07
C ALA A 53 -16.12 7.77 4.74
N ILE A 54 -15.96 9.04 4.34
CA ILE A 54 -15.18 9.41 3.15
C ILE A 54 -13.74 8.91 3.29
N ARG A 55 -13.11 9.07 4.48
CA ARG A 55 -11.76 8.55 4.71
C ARG A 55 -11.66 7.05 4.56
N LEU A 56 -12.57 6.29 5.17
CA LEU A 56 -12.62 4.83 5.03
C LEU A 56 -12.74 4.42 3.56
N LEU A 57 -13.60 5.08 2.78
CA LEU A 57 -13.74 4.82 1.35
C LEU A 57 -12.45 5.12 0.60
N THR A 58 -11.80 6.27 0.84
CA THR A 58 -10.56 6.63 0.14
C THR A 58 -9.38 5.74 0.51
N LEU A 59 -9.33 5.20 1.72
CA LEU A 59 -8.28 4.29 2.17
C LEU A 59 -8.54 2.82 1.78
N SER A 60 -9.66 2.54 1.13
CA SER A 60 -10.00 1.21 0.59
C SER A 60 -9.48 1.08 -0.86
N PHE A 61 -10.37 0.91 -1.83
CA PHE A 61 -10.05 0.80 -3.26
C PHE A 61 -9.03 1.83 -3.77
N PRO A 62 -9.13 3.14 -3.47
CA PRO A 62 -8.19 4.12 -4.01
C PRO A 62 -6.75 3.93 -3.50
N LEU A 63 -6.55 3.72 -2.20
CA LEU A 63 -5.21 3.42 -1.66
C LEU A 63 -4.65 2.14 -2.27
N CYS A 64 -5.47 1.09 -2.34
CA CYS A 64 -5.05 -0.18 -2.91
C CYS A 64 -4.73 -0.07 -4.41
N SER A 65 -5.42 0.78 -5.17
CA SER A 65 -5.10 1.05 -6.58
C SER A 65 -3.71 1.66 -6.75
N ILE A 66 -3.28 2.49 -5.80
CA ILE A 66 -1.93 3.04 -5.77
C ILE A 66 -0.94 1.94 -5.40
N VAL A 67 -1.09 1.30 -4.24
CA VAL A 67 -0.09 0.36 -3.72
C VAL A 67 0.05 -0.88 -4.62
N PHE A 68 -1.06 -1.41 -5.10
CA PHE A 68 -1.11 -2.70 -5.81
C PHE A 68 -1.21 -2.55 -7.32
N GLY A 69 -2.02 -1.62 -7.82
CA GLY A 69 -2.12 -1.39 -9.26
C GLY A 69 -0.82 -0.85 -9.85
N VAL A 70 -0.20 0.14 -9.21
CA VAL A 70 1.11 0.67 -9.66
C VAL A 70 2.17 -0.44 -9.61
N ASN A 71 2.14 -1.29 -8.57
CA ASN A 71 3.03 -2.43 -8.48
C ASN A 71 2.92 -3.36 -9.71
N ASP A 72 1.71 -3.78 -10.06
CA ASP A 72 1.48 -4.70 -11.19
C ASP A 72 1.94 -4.11 -12.55
N VAL A 73 1.86 -2.79 -12.74
CA VAL A 73 2.36 -2.12 -13.96
C VAL A 73 3.88 -2.13 -14.02
N TYR A 74 4.54 -1.71 -12.93
CA TYR A 74 5.99 -1.55 -12.90
C TYR A 74 6.77 -2.85 -12.65
N ASP A 75 6.08 -3.95 -12.36
CA ASP A 75 6.66 -5.29 -12.18
C ASP A 75 6.29 -6.29 -13.28
N TYR A 76 5.64 -5.85 -14.36
CA TYR A 76 5.22 -6.72 -15.45
C TYR A 76 6.32 -7.71 -15.91
N GLU A 77 7.54 -7.22 -16.14
CA GLU A 77 8.68 -8.03 -16.59
C GLU A 77 9.18 -9.03 -15.54
N SER A 78 9.13 -8.69 -14.25
CA SER A 78 9.49 -9.62 -13.16
C SER A 78 8.38 -10.63 -12.91
N ASP A 79 7.12 -10.20 -13.00
CA ASP A 79 5.95 -11.05 -12.77
C ASP A 79 5.82 -12.11 -13.86
N LEU A 80 6.20 -11.81 -15.11
CA LEU A 80 6.32 -12.81 -16.19
C LEU A 80 7.30 -13.94 -15.87
N ARG A 81 8.30 -13.70 -15.02
CA ARG A 81 9.33 -14.66 -14.64
C ARG A 81 9.02 -15.37 -13.32
N ASN A 82 7.99 -14.93 -12.58
CA ASN A 82 7.66 -15.46 -11.26
C ASN A 82 6.58 -16.55 -11.36
N PRO A 83 6.91 -17.83 -11.07
CA PRO A 83 5.95 -18.93 -11.14
C PRO A 83 4.70 -18.73 -10.27
N ARG A 84 4.82 -18.01 -9.14
CA ARG A 84 3.70 -17.73 -8.22
C ARG A 84 2.66 -16.79 -8.83
N LYS A 85 3.11 -15.81 -9.62
CA LYS A 85 2.24 -14.80 -10.27
C LYS A 85 1.51 -15.33 -11.50
N ILE A 86 2.01 -16.41 -12.08
CA ILE A 86 1.38 -17.08 -13.23
C ILE A 86 0.16 -17.90 -12.78
N ALA A 87 0.20 -18.49 -11.58
CA ALA A 87 -0.97 -19.07 -10.95
C ALA A 87 -1.79 -17.96 -10.27
N SER A 88 -2.81 -17.43 -10.96
CA SER A 88 -3.70 -16.38 -10.43
C SER A 88 -4.07 -16.62 -8.96
N SER A 89 -3.56 -15.77 -8.06
CA SER A 89 -3.72 -15.93 -6.62
C SER A 89 -4.40 -14.69 -6.01
N LEU A 90 -4.61 -14.72 -4.70
CA LEU A 90 -5.05 -13.55 -3.91
C LEU A 90 -4.08 -12.35 -4.05
N GLU A 91 -2.84 -12.60 -4.46
CA GLU A 91 -1.81 -11.59 -4.70
C GLU A 91 -1.92 -10.95 -6.09
N GLY A 92 -2.91 -11.32 -6.90
CA GLY A 92 -3.05 -10.87 -8.28
C GLY A 92 -2.31 -11.77 -9.27
N GLY A 93 -2.21 -11.33 -10.51
CA GLY A 93 -1.53 -12.06 -11.58
C GLY A 93 -0.85 -11.12 -12.56
N VAL A 94 -0.21 -11.67 -13.59
CA VAL A 94 0.50 -10.88 -14.60
C VAL A 94 -0.47 -9.94 -15.34
N LEU A 95 -0.28 -8.63 -15.18
CA LEU A 95 -1.13 -7.60 -15.79
C LEU A 95 -0.73 -7.33 -17.24
N ALA A 96 -1.64 -7.60 -18.18
CA ALA A 96 -1.37 -7.36 -19.60
C ALA A 96 -1.10 -5.87 -19.91
N PRO A 97 -0.11 -5.55 -20.78
CA PRO A 97 0.27 -4.17 -21.11
C PRO A 97 -0.87 -3.27 -21.62
N ALA A 98 -1.89 -3.87 -22.26
CA ALA A 98 -3.05 -3.16 -22.77
C ALA A 98 -3.88 -2.40 -21.70
N PHE A 99 -3.69 -2.75 -20.42
CA PHE A 99 -4.39 -2.15 -19.28
C PHE A 99 -3.50 -1.20 -18.45
N HIS A 100 -2.19 -1.11 -18.71
CA HIS A 100 -1.27 -0.33 -17.87
C HIS A 100 -1.67 1.15 -17.76
N ALA A 101 -2.07 1.76 -18.88
CA ALA A 101 -2.54 3.14 -18.89
C ALA A 101 -3.82 3.35 -18.04
N ASP A 102 -4.73 2.38 -18.02
CA ASP A 102 -5.95 2.46 -17.21
C ASP A 102 -5.63 2.38 -15.71
N ILE A 103 -4.71 1.49 -15.33
CA ILE A 103 -4.25 1.35 -13.96
C ILE A 103 -3.55 2.62 -13.47
N LEU A 104 -2.63 3.18 -14.25
CA LEU A 104 -1.93 4.40 -13.87
C LEU A 104 -2.86 5.62 -13.78
N ARG A 105 -3.86 5.71 -14.67
CA ARG A 105 -4.91 6.74 -14.58
C ARG A 105 -5.75 6.57 -13.31
N ALA A 106 -6.19 5.35 -13.02
CA ALA A 106 -6.92 5.04 -11.80
C ALA A 106 -6.11 5.43 -10.56
N ALA A 107 -4.84 5.00 -10.46
CA ALA A 107 -3.95 5.34 -9.36
C ALA A 107 -3.72 6.87 -9.20
N THR A 108 -3.64 7.60 -10.32
CA THR A 108 -3.51 9.07 -10.30
C THR A 108 -4.77 9.72 -9.74
N ILE A 109 -5.96 9.32 -10.22
CA ILE A 109 -7.25 9.80 -9.70
C ILE A 109 -7.38 9.43 -8.22
N SER A 110 -7.04 8.20 -7.84
CA SER A 110 -7.03 7.74 -6.46
C SER A 110 -6.13 8.57 -5.56
N SER A 111 -4.97 9.00 -6.05
CA SER A 111 -4.05 9.87 -5.31
C SER A 111 -4.72 11.21 -4.96
N LEU A 112 -5.44 11.81 -5.91
CA LEU A 112 -6.23 13.03 -5.67
C LEU A 112 -7.38 12.78 -4.68
N LEU A 113 -8.06 11.63 -4.79
CA LEU A 113 -9.14 11.25 -3.87
C LEU A 113 -8.66 11.05 -2.44
N LEU A 114 -7.43 10.55 -2.22
CA LEU A 114 -6.85 10.47 -0.88
C LEU A 114 -6.54 11.87 -0.32
N LEU A 115 -5.93 12.73 -1.14
CA LEU A 115 -5.47 14.05 -0.73
C LEU A 115 -6.62 15.01 -0.42
N LEU A 116 -7.68 15.02 -1.23
CA LEU A 116 -8.74 16.03 -1.14
C LEU A 116 -9.41 16.08 0.26
N PRO A 117 -9.86 14.98 0.87
CA PRO A 117 -10.42 14.99 2.22
C PRO A 117 -9.44 15.46 3.31
N SER A 118 -8.12 15.34 3.08
CA SER A 118 -7.10 15.78 4.05
C SER A 118 -7.04 17.28 4.22
N LEU A 119 -7.31 18.04 3.16
CA LEU A 119 -7.31 19.50 3.18
C LEU A 119 -8.41 20.05 4.11
N PHE A 120 -9.53 19.33 4.24
CA PHE A 120 -10.64 19.73 5.10
C PHE A 120 -10.40 19.49 6.60
N THR A 121 -9.36 18.73 6.98
CA THR A 121 -9.00 18.54 8.39
C THR A 121 -8.39 19.79 9.02
N ARG A 122 -7.90 20.73 8.20
CA ARG A 122 -7.13 21.91 8.63
C ARG A 122 -5.92 21.57 9.53
N ASN A 123 -5.45 20.32 9.48
CA ASN A 123 -4.29 19.84 10.20
C ASN A 123 -3.18 19.54 9.19
N LEU A 124 -2.12 20.37 9.17
CA LEU A 124 -1.02 20.21 8.24
C LEU A 124 -0.33 18.84 8.36
N GLN A 125 -0.28 18.27 9.57
CA GLN A 125 0.32 16.95 9.78
C GLN A 125 -0.52 15.83 9.16
N ASN A 126 -1.85 15.98 9.13
CA ASN A 126 -2.73 15.03 8.45
C ASN A 126 -2.56 15.08 6.92
N VAL A 127 -2.45 16.29 6.37
CA VAL A 127 -2.16 16.52 4.94
C VAL A 127 -0.79 15.94 4.58
N ALA A 128 0.23 16.22 5.38
CA ALA A 128 1.58 15.69 5.18
C ALA A 128 1.60 14.16 5.23
N ALA A 129 0.94 13.56 6.22
CA ALA A 129 0.87 12.10 6.34
C ALA A 129 0.14 11.45 5.16
N THR A 130 -0.97 12.04 4.72
CA THR A 130 -1.70 11.56 3.53
C THR A 130 -0.82 11.69 2.27
N SER A 131 -0.09 12.80 2.13
CA SER A 131 0.80 13.03 1.00
C SER A 131 1.97 12.05 0.98
N LEU A 132 2.59 11.81 2.14
CA LEU A 132 3.64 10.80 2.28
C LEU A 132 3.10 9.40 2.00
N LEU A 133 1.87 9.08 2.41
CA LEU A 133 1.27 7.77 2.11
C LEU A 133 1.12 7.55 0.61
N VAL A 134 0.67 8.58 -0.13
CA VAL A 134 0.62 8.54 -1.60
C VAL A 134 2.02 8.40 -2.19
N VAL A 135 2.99 9.20 -1.74
CA VAL A 135 4.37 9.15 -2.25
C VAL A 135 4.99 7.77 -2.02
N PHE A 136 4.88 7.21 -0.82
CA PHE A 136 5.39 5.88 -0.50
C PHE A 136 4.66 4.80 -1.31
N GLY A 137 3.34 4.88 -1.47
CA GLY A 137 2.58 3.92 -2.27
C GLY A 137 3.05 3.88 -3.73
N TRP A 138 3.33 5.04 -4.34
CA TRP A 138 3.93 5.11 -5.67
C TRP A 138 5.38 4.62 -5.67
N GLN A 139 6.23 5.22 -4.83
CA GLN A 139 7.69 5.03 -4.87
C GLN A 139 8.14 3.67 -4.34
N TYR A 140 7.25 2.92 -3.70
CA TYR A 140 7.50 1.51 -3.40
C TYR A 140 7.80 0.71 -4.67
N SER A 141 7.07 0.97 -5.76
CA SER A 141 7.19 0.23 -7.03
C SER A 141 7.61 1.06 -8.23
N ALA A 142 7.21 2.32 -8.31
CA ALA A 142 7.54 3.20 -9.42
C ALA A 142 8.95 3.80 -9.27
N PRO A 143 9.64 4.13 -10.38
CA PRO A 143 10.87 4.89 -10.34
C PRO A 143 10.65 6.33 -9.79
N PRO A 144 11.72 6.99 -9.30
CA PRO A 144 13.11 6.53 -9.30
C PRO A 144 13.52 5.69 -8.09
N LEU A 145 12.73 5.66 -7.00
CA LEU A 145 13.21 5.08 -5.75
C LEU A 145 13.08 3.56 -5.67
N ARG A 146 11.98 2.99 -6.20
CA ARG A 146 11.66 1.54 -6.14
C ARG A 146 12.02 0.92 -4.79
N LEU A 147 11.46 1.44 -3.70
CA LEU A 147 11.87 1.11 -2.32
C LEU A 147 11.90 -0.40 -2.02
N LYS A 148 11.06 -1.18 -2.69
CA LYS A 148 11.03 -2.65 -2.57
C LYS A 148 12.31 -3.37 -3.03
N GLU A 149 13.14 -2.71 -3.84
CA GLU A 149 14.41 -3.25 -4.33
C GLU A 149 15.60 -2.84 -3.44
N VAL A 150 15.35 -2.04 -2.41
CA VAL A 150 16.38 -1.59 -1.47
C VAL A 150 16.26 -2.44 -0.20
N PRO A 151 17.26 -3.29 0.13
CA PRO A 151 17.22 -4.15 1.31
C PRO A 151 16.92 -3.38 2.59
N ALA A 152 16.04 -3.95 3.43
CA ALA A 152 15.51 -3.39 4.67
C ALA A 152 14.59 -2.18 4.49
N VAL A 153 14.88 -1.30 3.53
CA VAL A 153 14.00 -0.20 3.15
C VAL A 153 12.68 -0.72 2.57
N ASP A 154 12.70 -1.86 1.88
CA ASP A 154 11.50 -2.61 1.48
C ASP A 154 10.52 -2.80 2.65
N SER A 155 11.01 -3.31 3.76
CA SER A 155 10.23 -3.70 4.93
C SER A 155 9.88 -2.48 5.79
N ILE A 156 10.85 -1.59 6.00
CA ILE A 156 10.65 -0.34 6.74
C ILE A 156 9.61 0.54 6.04
N SER A 157 9.64 0.64 4.72
CA SER A 157 8.67 1.46 3.96
C SER A 157 7.23 0.95 4.10
N ASN A 158 7.02 -0.36 4.17
CA ASN A 158 5.72 -0.96 4.51
C ASN A 158 5.28 -0.60 5.93
N GLY A 159 6.19 -0.69 6.90
CA GLY A 159 5.94 -0.21 8.26
C GLY A 159 5.53 1.27 8.29
N VAL A 160 6.21 2.12 7.53
CA VAL A 160 5.90 3.55 7.39
C VAL A 160 4.51 3.76 6.80
N MET A 161 4.12 3.03 5.75
CA MET A 161 2.77 3.13 5.18
C MET A 161 1.67 2.74 6.17
N VAL A 162 1.92 1.74 7.02
CA VAL A 162 1.01 1.37 8.13
C VAL A 162 0.92 2.48 9.17
N PHE A 163 2.04 3.05 9.58
CA PHE A 163 2.06 4.20 10.48
C PHE A 163 1.28 5.38 9.91
N LEU A 164 1.49 5.72 8.64
CA LEU A 164 0.84 6.84 7.98
C LEU A 164 -0.67 6.63 7.88
N SER A 165 -1.11 5.42 7.50
CA SER A 165 -2.55 5.07 7.44
C SER A 165 -3.22 5.20 8.80
N TRP A 166 -2.55 4.72 9.86
CA TRP A 166 -2.98 4.91 11.24
C TRP A 166 -3.00 6.37 11.66
N PHE A 167 -1.93 7.11 11.35
CA PHE A 167 -1.76 8.49 11.77
C PHE A 167 -2.75 9.43 11.07
N VAL A 168 -3.16 9.13 9.83
CA VAL A 168 -4.25 9.84 9.15
C VAL A 168 -5.55 9.73 9.95
N GLY A 169 -5.85 8.59 10.58
CA GLY A 169 -6.99 8.44 11.48
C GLY A 169 -6.80 9.14 12.83
N PHE A 170 -5.61 9.00 13.42
CA PHE A 170 -5.28 9.62 14.70
C PHE A 170 -5.34 11.16 14.66
N SER A 171 -4.78 11.76 13.61
CA SER A 171 -4.68 13.21 13.42
C SER A 171 -5.94 13.85 12.80
N ALA A 172 -6.94 13.05 12.40
CA ALA A 172 -8.19 13.54 11.78
C ALA A 172 -8.98 14.48 12.70
N VAL A 173 -8.78 14.38 14.01
CA VAL A 173 -9.43 15.20 15.04
C VAL A 173 -8.55 16.36 15.53
N GLY A 174 -7.53 16.73 14.77
CA GLY A 174 -6.63 17.84 15.09
C GLY A 174 -5.44 17.49 15.98
N LYS A 175 -5.24 16.20 16.32
CA LYS A 175 -4.07 15.77 17.09
C LYS A 175 -2.79 15.81 16.27
N GLY A 176 -1.69 16.12 16.95
CA GLY A 176 -0.34 16.11 16.40
C GLY A 176 0.47 14.86 16.72
N ILE A 177 1.58 14.67 16.02
CA ILE A 177 2.54 13.58 16.21
C ILE A 177 3.15 13.55 17.61
N ALA A 178 3.28 14.71 18.26
CA ALA A 178 3.75 14.79 19.65
C ALA A 178 2.77 14.13 20.66
N GLU A 179 1.49 14.01 20.31
CA GLU A 179 0.47 13.34 21.12
C GLU A 179 0.30 11.86 20.74
N ALA A 180 0.98 11.40 19.67
CA ALA A 180 0.81 10.07 19.13
C ALA A 180 1.25 9.00 20.15
N PRO A 181 0.38 8.06 20.54
CA PRO A 181 0.78 7.00 21.44
C PRO A 181 1.81 6.08 20.78
N ARG A 182 2.71 5.50 21.60
CA ARG A 182 3.74 4.54 21.18
C ARG A 182 3.19 3.36 20.35
N LYS A 183 1.91 3.02 20.54
CA LYS A 183 1.22 1.94 19.81
C LYS A 183 1.28 2.10 18.28
N GLY A 184 1.19 3.33 17.75
CA GLY A 184 1.27 3.58 16.31
C GLY A 184 2.66 3.24 15.74
N TYR A 185 3.71 3.67 16.44
CA TYR A 185 5.10 3.34 16.10
C TYR A 185 5.39 1.85 16.24
N MET A 186 4.87 1.20 17.29
CA MET A 186 5.03 -0.23 17.46
C MET A 186 4.38 -1.02 16.31
N MET A 187 3.19 -0.62 15.88
CA MET A 187 2.50 -1.26 14.74
C MET A 187 3.28 -1.10 13.43
N SER A 188 3.92 0.06 13.24
CA SER A 188 4.84 0.31 12.14
C SER A 188 6.01 -0.67 12.14
N LEU A 189 6.66 -0.80 13.30
CA LEU A 189 7.84 -1.64 13.47
C LEU A 189 7.49 -3.12 13.32
N CYS A 190 6.44 -3.60 14.00
CA CYS A 190 5.98 -4.98 13.85
C CYS A 190 5.59 -5.31 12.39
N THR A 191 5.02 -4.37 11.65
CA THR A 191 4.71 -4.57 10.23
C THR A 191 5.97 -4.73 9.40
N ALA A 192 7.01 -3.92 9.65
CA ALA A 192 8.30 -4.09 8.99
C ALA A 192 8.90 -5.47 9.29
N GLY A 193 8.77 -5.95 10.54
CA GLY A 193 9.20 -7.29 10.92
C GLY A 193 8.43 -8.40 10.18
N VAL A 194 7.10 -8.34 10.18
CA VAL A 194 6.25 -9.31 9.46
C VAL A 194 6.54 -9.31 7.96
N HIS A 195 6.73 -8.13 7.35
CA HIS A 195 7.10 -8.01 5.95
C HIS A 195 8.45 -8.65 5.65
N ALA A 196 9.47 -8.37 6.48
CA ALA A 196 10.79 -8.97 6.33
C ALA A 196 10.75 -10.50 6.48
N LEU A 197 9.93 -11.01 7.40
CA LEU A 197 9.74 -12.45 7.59
C LEU A 197 9.04 -13.10 6.38
N ALA A 198 8.07 -12.42 5.77
CA ALA A 198 7.45 -12.89 4.53
C ALA A 198 8.48 -12.98 3.39
N ALA A 199 9.37 -11.99 3.25
CA ALA A 199 10.46 -12.04 2.27
C ALA A 199 11.45 -13.20 2.52
N VAL A 200 11.62 -13.63 3.78
CA VAL A 200 12.43 -14.83 4.10
C VAL A 200 11.79 -16.10 3.54
N ALA A 201 10.47 -16.24 3.65
CA ALA A 201 9.75 -17.41 3.12
C ALA A 201 9.82 -17.50 1.58
N ASP A 202 10.12 -16.38 0.93
CA ASP A 202 10.10 -16.23 -0.53
C ASP A 202 11.49 -16.19 -1.17
N VAL A 203 12.56 -16.37 -0.39
CA VAL A 203 13.94 -16.08 -0.80
C VAL A 203 14.39 -16.86 -2.05
N GLU A 204 14.01 -18.12 -2.22
CA GLU A 204 14.34 -18.89 -3.42
C GLU A 204 13.62 -18.36 -4.67
N ALA A 205 12.34 -18.01 -4.53
CA ALA A 205 11.53 -17.47 -5.63
C ALA A 205 12.02 -16.07 -6.04
N ASP A 206 12.32 -15.22 -5.07
CA ASP A 206 12.85 -13.86 -5.29
C ASP A 206 14.22 -13.91 -5.96
N ARG A 207 15.09 -14.85 -5.55
CA ARG A 207 16.39 -15.08 -6.19
C ARG A 207 16.22 -15.52 -7.65
N ALA A 208 15.29 -16.42 -7.93
CA ALA A 208 15.02 -16.86 -9.30
C ALA A 208 14.49 -15.70 -10.18
N ALA A 209 13.68 -14.81 -9.60
CA ALA A 209 13.18 -13.60 -10.25
C ALA A 209 14.22 -12.45 -10.34
N ARG A 210 15.40 -12.62 -9.75
CA ARG A 210 16.48 -11.61 -9.63
C ARG A 210 16.06 -10.35 -8.87
N MET A 211 15.22 -10.50 -7.85
CA MET A 211 14.85 -9.42 -6.93
C MET A 211 15.95 -9.19 -5.88
N GLN A 212 16.08 -7.96 -5.39
CA GLN A 212 17.07 -7.57 -4.38
C GLN A 212 16.44 -7.38 -3.00
N THR A 213 15.56 -8.30 -2.59
CA THR A 213 14.93 -8.25 -1.26
C THR A 213 15.94 -8.47 -0.14
N LEU A 214 15.58 -8.07 1.08
CA LEU A 214 16.44 -8.21 2.26
C LEU A 214 17.00 -9.64 2.43
N ALA A 215 16.14 -10.65 2.25
CA ALA A 215 16.52 -12.06 2.37
C ALA A 215 17.45 -12.55 1.25
N VAL A 216 17.31 -12.02 0.03
CA VAL A 216 18.21 -12.36 -1.08
C VAL A 216 19.62 -11.79 -0.85
N VAL A 217 19.71 -10.55 -0.35
CA VAL A 217 20.99 -9.85 -0.18
C VAL A 217 21.74 -10.27 1.09
N LEU A 218 21.05 -10.34 2.23
CA LEU A 218 21.68 -10.68 3.52
C LEU A 218 21.57 -12.16 3.89
N GLY A 219 20.77 -12.93 3.15
CA GLY A 219 20.43 -14.32 3.48
C GLY A 219 19.28 -14.43 4.48
N ALA A 220 18.57 -15.56 4.40
CA ALA A 220 17.38 -15.86 5.20
C ALA A 220 17.59 -15.68 6.72
N ARG A 221 18.75 -16.09 7.24
CA ARG A 221 19.05 -16.01 8.68
C ARG A 221 19.14 -14.58 9.19
N LEU A 222 19.87 -13.70 8.49
CA LEU A 222 20.01 -12.31 8.93
C LEU A 222 18.70 -11.53 8.73
N ALA A 223 17.97 -11.82 7.66
CA ALA A 223 16.64 -11.25 7.44
C ALA A 223 15.64 -11.69 8.54
N ALA A 224 15.70 -12.94 9.01
CA ALA A 224 14.88 -13.40 10.14
C ALA A 224 15.27 -12.72 11.46
N VAL A 225 16.56 -12.48 11.71
CA VAL A 225 17.02 -11.70 12.88
C VAL A 225 16.53 -10.26 12.80
N PHE A 226 16.66 -9.61 11.63
CA PHE A 226 16.11 -8.28 11.41
C PHE A 226 14.60 -8.25 11.69
N ALA A 227 13.86 -9.24 11.18
CA ALA A 227 12.42 -9.35 11.40
C ALA A 227 12.07 -9.47 12.90
N ALA A 228 12.84 -10.23 13.66
CA ALA A 228 12.61 -10.43 15.10
C ALA A 228 12.99 -9.21 15.97
N LEU A 229 13.87 -8.32 15.46
CA LEU A 229 14.27 -7.08 16.14
C LEU A 229 13.29 -5.91 15.87
N CYS A 230 12.38 -6.07 14.91
CA CYS A 230 11.31 -5.13 14.62
C CYS A 230 10.07 -5.47 15.46
#